data_AF-A0A0S4XRA5-F1
#
_entry.id   AF-A0A0S4XRA5-F1
#
_cell.length_a   1.000
_cell.length_b   1.000
_cell.length_c   1.000
_cell.angle_alpha   90.00
_cell.angle_beta   90.00
_cell.angle_gamma   90.00
#
_symmetry.space_group_name_H-M   'P 1'
#
loop_
_entity.id
_entity.type
_entity.pdbx_description
1 polymer ?
#
loop_
_entity_poly.entity_id
_entity_poly.type
_entity_poly.pdbx_seq_one_letter_code
_entity_poly.pdbx_strand_id
1 'polypeptide(L)'
;MTVTLHHVLPALLSCCVGRNMCLRPETDNHWALRDFSAKTLVGLVRDQVDKHDAGRTARRLFDFSHRIFRDTGSSFSMIYGTVHILQEFVAGPKKAAWLLTELGETNARCKSHIESGSRIGASQLSIQEAQKLNQQILKCENSIRNRYNLQQQAPGVPINRRFH
;
A
#
# COMPACT_ATOMS: atom_id res chain seq x y z
N MET A 1 14.95 13.97 25.40
CA MET A 1 14.25 14.88 24.47
C MET A 1 13.21 14.09 23.67
N THR A 2 12.02 13.90 24.22
CA THR A 2 10.88 13.28 23.52
C THR A 2 10.10 14.36 22.79
N VAL A 3 10.71 14.98 21.78
CA VAL A 3 9.94 15.74 20.76
C VAL A 3 9.20 14.70 19.93
N THR A 4 8.16 14.19 20.59
CA THR A 4 6.85 13.81 20.09
C THR A 4 6.89 13.06 18.78
N LEU A 5 7.29 11.79 18.85
CA LEU A 5 7.14 10.82 17.77
C LEU A 5 5.70 10.81 17.21
N HIS A 6 4.72 11.19 18.03
CA HIS A 6 3.34 11.44 17.67
C HIS A 6 3.07 12.64 16.75
N HIS A 7 4.01 13.58 16.57
CA HIS A 7 3.91 14.66 15.58
C HIS A 7 4.59 14.28 14.25
N VAL A 8 5.67 13.49 14.30
CA VAL A 8 6.40 13.06 13.11
C VAL A 8 5.66 11.94 12.36
N LEU A 9 5.11 10.96 13.07
CA LEU A 9 4.38 9.85 12.43
C LEU A 9 3.20 10.34 11.58
N PRO A 10 2.29 11.22 12.06
CA PRO A 10 1.18 11.71 11.25
C PRO A 10 1.61 12.58 10.07
N ALA A 11 2.71 13.33 10.20
CA ALA A 11 3.26 14.12 9.10
C ALA A 11 3.76 13.21 7.96
N LEU A 12 4.55 12.17 8.29
CA LEU A 12 4.99 11.17 7.32
C LEU A 12 3.81 10.41 6.71
N LEU A 13 2.84 10.03 7.53
CA LEU A 13 1.60 9.39 7.06
C LEU A 13 0.83 10.28 6.08
N SER A 14 0.72 11.58 6.36
CA SER A 14 0.08 12.53 5.46
C SER A 14 0.81 12.60 4.11
N CYS A 15 2.14 12.50 4.11
CA CYS A 15 2.92 12.40 2.88
C CYS A 15 2.72 11.08 2.12
N CYS A 16 2.48 9.98 2.84
CA CYS A 16 2.18 8.67 2.24
C CYS A 16 0.79 8.64 1.60
N VAL A 17 -0.24 9.11 2.30
CA VAL A 17 -1.66 8.89 1.94
C VAL A 17 -2.44 10.16 1.63
N GLY A 18 -1.79 11.31 1.52
CA GLY A 18 -2.46 12.55 1.11
C GLY A 18 -3.08 12.41 -0.28
N ARG A 19 -4.30 12.95 -0.49
CA ARG A 19 -4.97 12.91 -1.80
C ARG A 19 -4.19 13.70 -2.85
N ASN A 20 -3.85 14.94 -2.53
CA ASN A 20 -3.10 15.85 -3.40
C ASN A 20 -1.84 16.30 -2.67
N MET A 21 -0.68 15.85 -3.15
CA MET A 21 0.63 16.18 -2.57
C MET A 21 1.33 17.36 -3.27
N CYS A 22 0.83 17.73 -4.44
CA CYS A 22 1.44 18.72 -5.31
C CYS A 22 0.35 19.45 -6.11
N LEU A 23 0.70 20.61 -6.64
CA LEU A 23 -0.22 21.44 -7.43
C LEU A 23 -0.46 20.84 -8.83
N ARG A 24 0.51 20.07 -9.35
CA ARG A 24 0.45 19.48 -10.69
C ARG A 24 0.82 17.99 -10.64
N PRO A 25 -0.11 17.11 -10.24
CA PRO A 25 0.15 15.68 -10.07
C PRO A 25 0.52 14.94 -11.36
N GLU A 26 0.16 15.50 -12.52
CA GLU A 26 0.55 14.99 -13.86
C GLU A 26 2.07 15.13 -14.11
N THR A 27 2.71 16.15 -13.54
CA THR A 27 4.12 16.49 -13.84
C THR A 27 5.05 16.29 -12.66
N ASP A 28 4.55 16.48 -11.44
CA ASP A 28 5.36 16.45 -10.23
C ASP A 28 5.58 15.01 -9.75
N ASN A 29 6.83 14.66 -9.40
CA ASN A 29 7.22 13.32 -8.95
C ASN A 29 6.83 13.05 -7.48
N HIS A 30 5.53 13.16 -7.18
CA HIS A 30 4.98 12.89 -5.86
C HIS A 30 5.09 11.40 -5.45
N TRP A 31 5.31 10.50 -6.41
CA TRP A 31 5.57 9.07 -6.16
C TRP A 31 6.85 8.86 -5.35
N ALA A 32 7.94 9.56 -5.70
CA ALA A 32 9.20 9.47 -4.95
C ALA A 32 9.05 9.95 -3.50
N LEU A 33 8.25 10.99 -3.27
CA LEU A 33 7.95 11.48 -1.93
C LEU A 33 7.14 10.45 -1.13
N ARG A 34 6.14 9.79 -1.73
CA ARG A 34 5.37 8.71 -1.08
C ARG A 34 6.29 7.55 -0.71
N ASP A 35 7.16 7.12 -1.63
CA ASP A 35 8.13 6.05 -1.39
C ASP A 35 9.11 6.38 -0.26
N PHE A 36 9.68 7.58 -0.30
CA PHE A 36 10.59 8.05 0.74
C PHE A 36 9.90 8.13 2.10
N SER A 37 8.68 8.67 2.14
CA SER A 37 7.91 8.82 3.37
C SER A 37 7.53 7.46 3.94
N ALA A 38 7.09 6.52 3.11
CA ALA A 38 6.71 5.18 3.55
C ALA A 38 7.91 4.39 4.08
N LYS A 39 9.06 4.43 3.39
CA LYS A 39 10.30 3.77 3.83
C LYS A 39 10.82 4.35 5.13
N THR A 40 10.82 5.68 5.25
CA THR A 40 11.22 6.39 6.47
C THR A 40 10.30 6.03 7.63
N LEU A 41 8.98 6.00 7.39
CA LEU A 41 7.99 5.65 8.40
C LEU A 41 8.15 4.21 8.89
N VAL A 42 8.33 3.25 7.98
CA VAL A 42 8.56 1.85 8.33
C VAL A 42 9.84 1.69 9.14
N GLY A 43 10.95 2.29 8.67
CA GLY A 43 12.24 2.22 9.37
C GLY A 43 12.16 2.81 10.78
N LEU A 44 11.53 3.98 10.92
CA LEU A 44 11.35 4.62 12.22
C LEU A 44 10.51 3.76 13.17
N VAL A 45 9.38 3.22 12.71
CA VAL A 45 8.52 2.38 13.56
C VAL A 45 9.24 1.09 13.96
N ARG A 46 9.83 0.36 13.00
CA ARG A 46 10.50 -0.91 13.28
C ARG A 46 11.74 -0.76 14.16
N ASP A 47 12.57 0.24 13.88
CA ASP A 47 13.91 0.32 14.48
C ASP A 47 13.92 1.12 15.79
N GLN A 48 12.98 2.07 15.95
CA GLN A 48 12.94 3.01 17.08
C GLN A 48 11.70 2.87 17.97
N VAL A 49 10.54 2.44 17.46
CA VAL A 49 9.27 2.43 18.23
C VAL A 49 8.91 1.03 18.72
N ASP A 50 8.92 0.06 17.82
CA ASP A 50 8.41 -1.29 18.09
C ASP A 50 9.18 -1.99 19.21
N LYS A 51 10.48 -1.70 19.35
CA LYS A 51 11.33 -2.19 20.45
C LYS A 51 10.82 -1.77 21.83
N HIS A 52 10.14 -0.63 21.93
CA HIS A 52 9.64 -0.08 23.19
C HIS A 52 8.13 -0.28 23.40
N ASP A 53 7.36 -0.52 22.33
CA ASP A 53 5.90 -0.61 22.35
C ASP A 53 5.34 -1.99 21.96
N ALA A 54 6.20 -3.02 21.98
CA ALA A 54 5.84 -4.42 21.68
C ALA A 54 5.05 -4.59 20.37
N GLY A 55 5.36 -3.78 19.35
CA GLY A 55 4.72 -3.82 18.04
C GLY A 55 3.30 -3.23 17.97
N ARG A 56 2.78 -2.55 19.01
CA ARG A 56 1.44 -1.94 18.94
C ARG A 56 1.37 -0.82 17.90
N THR A 57 2.43 -0.01 17.78
CA THR A 57 2.50 1.04 16.76
C THR A 57 2.56 0.47 15.34
N ALA A 58 3.40 -0.54 15.06
CA ALA A 58 3.37 -1.25 13.78
C ALA A 58 1.99 -1.83 13.45
N ARG A 59 1.29 -2.40 14.44
CA ARG A 59 -0.07 -2.92 14.24
C ARG A 59 -1.06 -1.83 13.89
N ARG A 60 -1.05 -0.70 14.60
CA ARG A 60 -1.89 0.47 14.28
C ARG A 60 -1.61 1.00 12.88
N LEU A 61 -0.33 1.06 12.50
CA LEU A 61 0.10 1.52 11.19
C LEU A 61 -0.34 0.56 10.07
N PHE A 62 -0.25 -0.74 10.30
CA PHE A 62 -0.78 -1.76 9.40
C PHE A 62 -2.31 -1.64 9.26
N ASP A 63 -3.04 -1.56 10.37
CA ASP A 63 -4.50 -1.46 10.38
C ASP A 63 -4.99 -0.17 9.68
N PHE A 64 -4.31 0.95 9.92
CA PHE A 64 -4.56 2.22 9.22
C PHE A 64 -4.36 2.08 7.70
N SER A 65 -3.22 1.52 7.30
CA SER A 65 -2.88 1.33 5.88
C SER A 65 -3.87 0.40 5.20
N HIS A 66 -4.27 -0.66 5.90
CA HIS A 66 -5.24 -1.63 5.40
C HIS A 66 -6.65 -1.03 5.25
N ARG A 67 -7.07 -0.15 6.16
CA ARG A 67 -8.34 0.59 6.03
C ARG A 67 -8.37 1.44 4.77
N ILE A 68 -7.30 2.19 4.49
CA ILE A 68 -7.19 3.00 3.27
C ILE A 68 -7.15 2.11 2.02
N PHE A 69 -6.41 1.00 2.08
CA PHE A 69 -6.30 0.05 0.98
C PHE A 69 -7.66 -0.54 0.58
N ARG A 70 -8.54 -0.83 1.54
CA ARG A 70 -9.87 -1.40 1.29
C ARG A 70 -10.98 -0.38 1.06
N ASP A 71 -10.78 0.87 1.45
CA ASP A 71 -11.78 1.91 1.27
C ASP A 71 -12.04 2.18 -0.22
N THR A 72 -13.31 2.11 -0.63
CA THR A 72 -13.73 2.34 -2.01
C THR A 72 -13.54 3.80 -2.42
N GLY A 73 -13.54 4.73 -1.46
CA GLY A 73 -13.32 6.16 -1.65
C GLY A 73 -11.85 6.58 -1.72
N SER A 74 -10.90 5.66 -1.51
CA SER A 74 -9.47 5.94 -1.66
C SER A 74 -9.08 6.09 -3.13
N SER A 75 -8.29 7.13 -3.44
CA SER A 75 -7.67 7.24 -4.77
C SER A 75 -6.53 6.23 -4.94
N PHE A 76 -6.18 5.92 -6.18
CA PHE A 76 -5.07 5.00 -6.48
C PHE A 76 -3.74 5.49 -5.89
N SER A 77 -3.51 6.81 -5.89
CA SER A 77 -2.38 7.46 -5.22
C SER A 77 -2.33 7.23 -3.71
N MET A 78 -3.48 7.24 -3.02
CA MET A 78 -3.53 6.93 -1.58
C MET A 78 -3.18 5.47 -1.34
N ILE A 79 -3.79 4.56 -2.11
CA ILE A 79 -3.56 3.12 -2.01
C ILE A 79 -2.08 2.82 -2.25
N TYR A 80 -1.46 3.45 -3.26
CA TYR A 80 -0.02 3.30 -3.55
C TYR A 80 0.87 3.52 -2.33
N GLY A 81 0.63 4.60 -1.58
CA GLY A 81 1.42 4.92 -0.39
C GLY A 81 1.27 3.91 0.75
N THR A 82 0.19 3.13 0.77
CA THR A 82 -0.04 2.09 1.79
C THR A 82 0.65 0.77 1.47
N VAL A 83 0.91 0.47 0.20
CA VAL A 83 1.42 -0.84 -0.24
C VAL A 83 2.74 -1.19 0.44
N HIS A 84 3.67 -0.24 0.53
CA HIS A 84 4.97 -0.50 1.16
C HIS A 84 4.85 -0.79 2.67
N ILE A 85 3.91 -0.12 3.36
CA ILE A 85 3.65 -0.33 4.77
C ILE A 85 3.05 -1.72 5.01
N LEU A 86 2.07 -2.11 4.18
CA LEU A 86 1.45 -3.44 4.23
C LEU A 86 2.47 -4.55 3.96
N GLN A 87 3.33 -4.35 2.95
CA GLN A 87 4.41 -5.27 2.62
C GLN A 87 5.33 -5.53 3.81
N GLU A 88 5.67 -4.48 4.58
CA GLU A 88 6.68 -4.62 5.62
C GLU A 88 6.15 -5.13 6.96
N PHE A 89 4.92 -4.79 7.32
CA PHE A 89 4.35 -5.22 8.59
C PHE A 89 3.45 -6.46 8.49
N VAL A 90 3.30 -7.06 7.30
CA VAL A 90 2.63 -8.36 7.19
C VAL A 90 3.41 -9.42 7.94
N ALA A 91 2.76 -10.08 8.91
CA ALA A 91 3.41 -11.03 9.80
C ALA A 91 2.95 -12.46 9.52
N GLY A 92 3.86 -13.26 8.95
CA GLY A 92 3.72 -14.70 8.80
C GLY A 92 3.10 -15.15 7.46
N PRO A 93 3.34 -16.41 7.06
CA PRO A 93 3.01 -16.91 5.72
C PRO A 93 1.50 -16.91 5.44
N LYS A 94 0.67 -17.18 6.46
CA LYS A 94 -0.81 -17.18 6.31
C LYS A 94 -1.34 -15.78 5.99
N LYS A 95 -0.89 -14.75 6.71
CA LYS A 95 -1.29 -13.36 6.45
C LYS A 95 -0.70 -12.84 5.14
N ALA A 96 0.51 -13.27 4.79
CA ALA A 96 1.12 -12.96 3.50
C ALA A 96 0.28 -13.51 2.34
N ALA A 97 -0.17 -14.77 2.41
CA ALA A 97 -1.05 -15.36 1.40
C ALA A 97 -2.39 -14.63 1.28
N TRP A 98 -2.99 -14.24 2.41
CA TRP A 98 -4.20 -13.41 2.41
C TRP A 98 -3.95 -12.03 1.77
N LEU A 99 -2.87 -11.34 2.14
CA LEU A 99 -2.54 -10.04 1.55
C LEU A 99 -2.28 -10.14 0.04
N LEU A 100 -1.64 -11.21 -0.44
CA LEU A 100 -1.48 -11.48 -1.88
C LEU A 100 -2.82 -11.60 -2.61
N THR A 101 -3.84 -12.12 -1.94
CA THR A 101 -5.21 -12.22 -2.50
C THR A 101 -5.81 -10.83 -2.67
N GLU A 102 -5.76 -10.00 -1.63
CA GLU A 102 -6.28 -8.63 -1.64
C GLU A 102 -5.53 -7.74 -2.65
N LEU A 103 -4.21 -7.93 -2.76
CA LEU A 103 -3.38 -7.29 -3.79
C LEU A 103 -3.81 -7.70 -5.20
N GLY A 104 -4.11 -8.99 -5.41
CA GLY A 104 -4.61 -9.51 -6.68
C GLY A 104 -5.97 -8.92 -7.07
N GLU A 105 -6.91 -8.82 -6.14
CA GLU A 105 -8.22 -8.19 -6.36
C GLU A 105 -8.05 -6.69 -6.71
N THR A 106 -7.18 -5.98 -6.00
CA THR A 106 -6.88 -4.57 -6.26
C THR A 106 -6.19 -4.37 -7.61
N ASN A 107 -5.31 -5.28 -8.01
CA ASN A 107 -4.67 -5.27 -9.31
C ASN A 107 -5.70 -5.46 -10.44
N ALA A 108 -6.64 -6.40 -10.28
CA ALA A 108 -7.74 -6.59 -11.22
C ALA A 108 -8.60 -5.32 -11.36
N ARG A 109 -8.91 -4.64 -10.24
CA ARG A 109 -9.58 -3.33 -10.25
C ARG A 109 -8.80 -2.28 -11.03
N CYS A 110 -7.48 -2.20 -10.85
CA CYS A 110 -6.63 -1.26 -11.59
C CYS A 110 -6.66 -1.53 -13.10
N LYS A 111 -6.54 -2.80 -13.52
CA LYS A 111 -6.60 -3.20 -14.93
C LYS A 111 -7.93 -2.85 -15.57
N SER A 112 -9.04 -3.20 -14.91
CA SER A 112 -10.39 -2.85 -15.38
C SER A 112 -10.59 -1.33 -15.51
N HIS A 113 -10.04 -0.54 -14.58
CA HIS A 113 -10.09 0.93 -14.66
C HIS A 113 -9.29 1.48 -15.85
N ILE A 114 -8.11 0.93 -16.13
CA ILE A 114 -7.28 1.33 -17.28
C ILE A 114 -7.99 1.00 -18.60
N GLU A 115 -8.58 -0.19 -18.71
CA GLU A 115 -9.30 -0.64 -19.90
C GLU A 115 -10.60 0.15 -20.15
N SER A 116 -11.37 0.43 -19.11
CA SER A 116 -12.60 1.22 -19.20
C SER A 116 -12.32 2.71 -19.43
N GLY A 117 -11.29 3.26 -18.77
CA GLY A 117 -10.89 4.66 -18.93
C GLY A 117 -10.45 4.98 -20.36
N SER A 118 -9.81 4.02 -21.04
CA SER A 118 -9.44 4.14 -22.45
C SER A 118 -10.64 4.20 -23.40
N ARG A 119 -11.81 3.69 -22.99
CA ARG A 119 -13.05 3.67 -23.81
C ARG A 119 -13.97 4.86 -23.54
N ILE A 120 -13.98 5.36 -22.30
CA ILE A 120 -14.98 6.33 -21.82
C ILE A 120 -14.39 7.75 -21.67
N GLY A 121 -13.09 7.93 -21.94
CA GLY A 121 -12.44 9.23 -21.79
C GLY A 121 -12.28 9.64 -20.32
N ALA A 122 -11.91 8.69 -19.46
CA ALA A 122 -11.57 9.00 -18.07
C ALA A 122 -10.36 9.95 -17.98
N SER A 123 -10.23 10.63 -16.84
CA SER A 123 -9.11 11.54 -16.57
C SER A 123 -7.77 10.84 -16.83
N GLN A 124 -6.89 11.46 -17.64
CA GLN A 124 -5.57 10.92 -17.95
C GLN A 124 -4.76 10.67 -16.66
N LEU A 125 -4.91 11.54 -15.67
CA LEU A 125 -4.31 11.37 -14.35
C LEU A 125 -4.73 10.06 -13.67
N SER A 126 -6.02 9.74 -13.64
CA SER A 126 -6.50 8.55 -12.91
C SER A 126 -6.02 7.25 -13.56
N ILE A 127 -5.88 7.25 -14.88
CA ILE A 127 -5.29 6.14 -15.63
C ILE A 127 -3.80 5.99 -15.28
N GLN A 128 -3.04 7.09 -15.25
CA GLN A 128 -1.63 7.06 -14.86
C GLN A 128 -1.44 6.57 -13.42
N GLU A 129 -2.26 7.04 -12.47
CA GLU A 129 -2.21 6.60 -11.08
C GLU A 129 -2.51 5.10 -10.95
N ALA A 130 -3.52 4.60 -11.66
CA ALA A 130 -3.85 3.17 -11.70
C ALA A 130 -2.71 2.32 -12.28
N GLN A 131 -2.03 2.81 -13.33
CA GLN A 131 -0.86 2.15 -13.90
C GLN A 131 0.31 2.09 -12.90
N LYS A 132 0.59 3.20 -12.21
CA LYS A 132 1.65 3.26 -11.19
C LYS A 132 1.35 2.31 -10.02
N LEU A 133 0.11 2.27 -9.55
CA LEU A 133 -0.31 1.34 -8.51
C LEU A 133 -0.16 -0.12 -8.95
N ASN A 134 -0.62 -0.47 -10.15
CA ASN A 134 -0.46 -1.83 -10.69
C ASN A 134 1.02 -2.28 -10.69
N GLN A 135 1.92 -1.43 -11.19
CA GLN A 135 3.37 -1.72 -11.16
C GLN A 135 3.89 -1.96 -9.75
N GLN A 136 3.42 -1.17 -8.77
CA GLN A 136 3.84 -1.31 -7.38
C GLN A 136 3.30 -2.59 -6.73
N ILE A 137 2.05 -2.95 -7.02
CA ILE A 137 1.45 -4.19 -6.54
C ILE A 137 2.23 -5.40 -7.05
N LEU A 138 2.59 -5.43 -8.34
CA LEU A 138 3.38 -6.53 -8.90
C LEU A 138 4.76 -6.66 -8.23
N LYS A 139 5.43 -5.54 -7.94
CA LYS A 139 6.70 -5.53 -7.19
C LYS A 139 6.50 -6.06 -5.75
N CYS A 140 5.44 -5.61 -5.09
CA CYS A 140 5.08 -6.04 -3.73
C CYS A 140 4.77 -7.53 -3.67
N GLU A 141 3.96 -8.06 -4.60
CA GLU A 141 3.64 -9.49 -4.68
C GLU A 141 4.90 -10.34 -4.81
N ASN A 142 5.81 -9.96 -5.71
CA ASN A 142 7.07 -10.68 -5.89
C ASN A 142 7.94 -10.63 -4.62
N SER A 143 8.01 -9.47 -3.96
CA SER A 143 8.75 -9.33 -2.69
C SER A 143 8.17 -10.23 -1.59
N ILE A 144 6.85 -10.25 -1.42
CA ILE A 144 6.16 -11.06 -0.41
C ILE A 144 6.33 -12.56 -0.71
N ARG A 145 6.15 -12.98 -1.98
CA ARG A 145 6.34 -14.38 -2.39
C ARG A 145 7.75 -14.86 -2.09
N ASN A 146 8.75 -14.05 -2.44
CA ASN A 146 10.15 -14.37 -2.16
C ASN A 146 10.44 -14.42 -0.66
N ARG A 147 9.89 -13.49 0.13
CA ARG A 147 10.09 -13.42 1.59
C ARG A 147 9.55 -14.66 2.32
N TYR A 148 8.42 -15.19 1.86
CA TYR A 148 7.72 -16.30 2.52
C TYR A 148 7.81 -17.62 1.76
N ASN A 149 8.61 -17.71 0.69
CA ASN A 149 8.72 -18.87 -0.20
C ASN A 149 7.35 -19.41 -0.66
N LEU A 150 6.43 -18.51 -1.01
CA LEU A 150 5.10 -18.87 -1.47
C LEU A 150 5.13 -19.11 -3.00
N GLN A 151 4.80 -20.32 -3.44
CA GLN A 151 4.68 -20.64 -4.86
C GLN A 151 3.53 -19.85 -5.51
N GLN A 152 3.67 -19.50 -6.79
CA GLN A 152 2.57 -18.96 -7.59
C GLN A 152 1.43 -20.00 -7.61
N GLN A 153 0.32 -19.70 -6.93
CA GLN A 153 -0.91 -20.46 -7.16
C GLN A 153 -1.38 -20.23 -8.59
N ALA A 154 -1.56 -21.31 -9.34
CA ALA A 154 -2.17 -21.29 -10.65
C ALA A 154 -3.54 -20.59 -10.60
N PRO A 155 -3.95 -19.88 -11.66
CA PRO A 155 -5.24 -19.20 -11.69
C PRO A 155 -6.35 -20.26 -11.64
N GLY A 156 -7.03 -20.41 -10.49
CA GLY A 156 -8.17 -21.32 -10.39
C GLY A 156 -8.55 -21.88 -9.02
N VAL A 157 -7.81 -21.64 -7.94
CA VAL A 157 -8.20 -22.17 -6.62
C VAL A 157 -8.93 -21.08 -5.81
N PRO A 158 -10.24 -21.24 -5.49
CA PRO A 158 -10.97 -20.26 -4.71
C PRO A 158 -10.45 -20.24 -3.26
N ILE A 159 -10.03 -19.05 -2.82
CA ILE A 159 -9.60 -18.82 -1.44
C ILE A 159 -10.83 -18.71 -0.55
N ASN A 160 -10.88 -19.58 0.46
CA ASN A 160 -11.98 -19.69 1.40
C ASN A 160 -12.12 -18.39 2.21
N ARG A 161 -13.10 -17.56 1.85
CA ARG A 161 -13.41 -16.23 2.43
C ARG A 161 -14.07 -16.34 3.80
N ARG A 162 -13.46 -17.02 4.75
CA ARG A 162 -13.95 -17.06 6.14
C ARG A 162 -12.85 -16.81 7.13
N PHE A 163 -12.53 -15.54 7.36
CA PHE A 163 -11.92 -15.10 8.62
C PHE A 163 -12.49 -13.72 8.98
N HIS A 164 -13.56 -13.73 9.78
CA HIS A 164 -13.98 -12.64 10.66
C HIS A 164 -13.14 -12.66 11.93
#